data_AF-A0A660ZI16-F1
#
_entry.id   AF-A0A660ZI16-F1
#
_cell.length_a   1.000
_cell.length_b   1.000
_cell.length_c   1.000
_cell.angle_alpha   90.00
_cell.angle_beta   90.00
_cell.angle_gamma   90.00
#
_symmetry.space_group_name_H-M   'P 1'
#
loop_
_entity.id
_entity.type
_entity.pdbx_description
1 polymer ?
#
loop_
_entity_poly.entity_id
_entity_poly.type
_entity_poly.pdbx_seq_one_letter_code
_entity_poly.pdbx_strand_id
1 'polypeptide(L)'
;MKYCSSGGFGAAESSLDDHRAQVFVAVNALGNVVDPSTGRILKGVVNPEGRGYLDAEALAEGGRIKGSFPGNNTTLVLFVTDVPLSKGGLKRVAIAIHDGIARCIRPSHTPFDGDVVFSCSLSEDESRDDYTVMRLAIVASRLTVEAVLKAVK
;
A
#
# COMPACT_ATOMS: atom_id res chain seq x y z
N MET A 1 4.14 -21.24 9.37
CA MET A 1 2.97 -20.74 8.61
C MET A 1 1.64 -20.75 9.39
N LYS A 2 1.55 -21.22 10.65
CA LYS A 2 0.27 -21.30 11.39
C LYS A 2 -0.50 -19.97 11.51
N TYR A 3 0.22 -18.85 11.57
CA TYR A 3 -0.34 -17.50 11.77
C TYR A 3 -0.38 -16.68 10.48
N CYS A 4 0.00 -17.27 9.34
CA CYS A 4 0.11 -16.56 8.07
C CYS A 4 -1.15 -16.80 7.25
N SER A 5 -1.61 -15.78 6.53
CA SER A 5 -2.58 -15.95 5.46
C SER A 5 -1.93 -15.62 4.11
N SER A 6 -2.57 -16.01 3.01
CA SER A 6 -2.07 -15.69 1.68
C SER A 6 -1.99 -14.18 1.48
N GLY A 7 -0.92 -13.70 0.85
CA GLY A 7 -0.87 -12.37 0.25
C GLY A 7 -1.77 -12.28 -0.99
N GLY A 8 -1.46 -11.34 -1.88
CA GLY A 8 -2.10 -11.26 -3.19
C GLY A 8 -1.70 -10.06 -4.03
N PHE A 9 -2.37 -9.92 -5.17
CA PHE A 9 -2.13 -8.85 -6.14
C PHE A 9 -3.42 -8.07 -6.38
N GLY A 10 -3.32 -6.74 -6.44
CA GLY A 10 -4.46 -5.88 -6.68
C GLY A 10 -4.13 -4.69 -7.56
N ALA A 11 -5.15 -4.13 -8.20
CA ALA A 11 -5.02 -2.98 -9.07
C ALA A 11 -6.21 -2.02 -8.92
N ALA A 12 -5.95 -0.73 -9.07
CA ALA A 12 -6.98 0.32 -9.07
C ALA A 12 -6.58 1.45 -10.03
N GLU A 13 -7.58 2.16 -10.55
CA GLU A 13 -7.37 3.26 -11.47
C GLU A 13 -8.37 4.40 -11.26
N SER A 14 -8.00 5.59 -11.71
CA SER A 14 -8.85 6.78 -11.74
C SER A 14 -8.46 7.66 -12.92
N SER A 15 -9.44 8.35 -13.49
CA SER A 15 -9.17 9.49 -14.36
C SER A 15 -8.92 10.75 -13.53
N LEU A 16 -8.10 11.66 -14.04
CA LEU A 16 -7.88 13.00 -13.53
C LEU A 16 -7.85 13.95 -14.73
N ASP A 17 -8.93 14.70 -14.95
CA ASP A 17 -9.14 15.46 -16.19
C ASP A 17 -9.04 14.52 -17.41
N ASP A 18 -8.20 14.84 -18.40
CA ASP A 18 -7.96 14.00 -19.60
C ASP A 18 -6.87 12.94 -19.38
N HIS A 19 -6.36 12.81 -18.16
CA HIS A 19 -5.27 11.90 -17.81
C HIS A 19 -5.74 10.69 -17.01
N ARG A 20 -4.92 9.63 -16.99
CA ARG A 20 -5.14 8.40 -16.21
C ARG A 20 -4.07 8.20 -15.15
N ALA A 21 -4.49 7.61 -14.04
CA ALA A 21 -3.64 7.19 -12.94
C ALA A 21 -3.98 5.76 -12.55
N GLN A 22 -2.95 4.90 -12.46
CA GLN A 22 -3.10 3.48 -12.13
C GLN A 22 -2.13 3.09 -11.02
N VAL A 23 -2.61 2.24 -10.12
CA VAL A 23 -1.82 1.63 -9.06
C VAL A 23 -1.94 0.11 -9.15
N PHE A 24 -0.80 -0.57 -9.09
CA PHE A 24 -0.69 -2.02 -8.94
C PHE A 24 0.05 -2.33 -7.66
N VAL A 25 -0.42 -3.33 -6.91
CA VAL A 25 0.17 -3.70 -5.62
C VAL A 25 0.34 -5.21 -5.52
N ALA A 26 1.51 -5.66 -5.07
CA ALA A 26 1.72 -7.00 -4.54
C ALA A 26 1.85 -6.91 -3.01
N VAL A 27 0.91 -7.54 -2.30
CA VAL A 27 0.82 -7.51 -0.84
C VAL A 27 1.40 -8.79 -0.25
N ASN A 28 2.50 -8.66 0.48
CA ASN A 28 3.07 -9.69 1.35
C ASN A 28 3.49 -9.04 2.67
N ALA A 29 2.57 -8.36 3.34
CA ALA A 29 2.86 -7.55 4.52
C ALA A 29 2.96 -8.38 5.81
N LEU A 30 3.77 -7.90 6.77
CA LEU A 30 3.76 -8.43 8.13
C LEU A 30 2.41 -8.15 8.83
N GLY A 31 1.89 -6.94 8.64
CA GLY A 31 0.68 -6.47 9.30
C GLY A 31 -0.63 -7.01 8.72
N ASN A 32 -1.72 -6.57 9.32
CA ASN A 32 -3.07 -6.82 8.83
C ASN A 32 -3.42 -5.86 7.69
N VAL A 33 -4.11 -6.37 6.67
CA VAL A 33 -4.88 -5.51 5.77
C VAL A 33 -6.19 -5.15 6.45
N VAL A 34 -6.43 -3.85 6.61
CA VAL A 34 -7.56 -3.27 7.34
C VAL A 34 -8.36 -2.39 6.39
N ASP A 35 -9.69 -2.52 6.42
CA ASP A 35 -10.59 -1.55 5.77
C ASP A 35 -10.54 -0.23 6.56
N PRO A 36 -9.99 0.86 6.00
CA PRO A 36 -9.87 2.12 6.72
C PRO A 36 -11.22 2.79 7.03
N SER A 37 -12.28 2.43 6.32
CA SER A 37 -13.62 3.01 6.55
C SER A 37 -14.33 2.38 7.75
N THR A 38 -14.03 1.12 8.06
CA THR A 38 -14.70 0.38 9.14
C THR A 38 -13.76 -0.06 10.27
N GLY A 39 -12.45 0.03 10.08
CA GLY A 39 -11.43 -0.52 10.98
C GLY A 39 -11.39 -2.05 11.01
N ARG A 40 -12.06 -2.74 10.09
CA ARG A 40 -12.17 -4.21 10.11
C ARG A 40 -10.92 -4.84 9.49
N ILE A 41 -10.35 -5.82 10.16
CA ILE A 41 -9.29 -6.66 9.59
C ILE A 41 -9.89 -7.55 8.49
N LEU A 42 -9.40 -7.38 7.27
CA LEU A 42 -9.79 -8.16 6.10
C LEU A 42 -8.89 -9.37 5.87
N LYS A 43 -7.59 -9.23 6.20
CA LYS A 43 -6.57 -10.26 5.99
C LYS A 43 -5.38 -10.01 6.93
N GLY A 44 -4.59 -11.04 7.24
CA GLY A 44 -3.35 -10.90 8.01
C GLY A 44 -3.13 -12.06 8.97
N VAL A 45 -2.81 -11.75 10.22
CA VAL A 45 -2.42 -12.73 11.24
C VAL A 45 -3.58 -13.68 11.54
N VAL A 46 -3.48 -14.94 11.14
CA VAL A 46 -4.55 -15.94 11.33
C VAL A 46 -4.71 -16.26 12.81
N ASN A 47 -5.95 -16.25 13.30
CA ASN A 47 -6.26 -16.75 14.63
C ASN A 47 -6.26 -18.30 14.63
N PRO A 48 -5.34 -18.97 15.38
CA PRO A 48 -5.30 -20.43 15.41
C PRO A 48 -6.42 -21.07 16.22
N GLU A 49 -7.14 -20.31 17.05
CA GLU A 49 -8.18 -20.79 17.97
C GLU A 49 -9.59 -20.68 17.39
N GLY A 50 -9.76 -20.12 16.18
CA GLY A 50 -11.08 -19.90 15.60
C GLY A 50 -11.09 -19.30 14.20
N ARG A 51 -12.22 -18.70 13.80
CA ARG A 51 -12.35 -17.99 12.51
C ARG A 51 -11.88 -16.55 12.65
N GLY A 52 -11.14 -16.05 11.66
CA GLY A 52 -10.76 -14.64 11.53
C GLY A 52 -9.28 -14.36 11.79
N TYR A 53 -8.99 -13.13 12.16
CA TYR A 53 -7.63 -12.60 12.28
C TYR A 53 -7.39 -12.00 13.67
N LEU A 54 -6.16 -12.13 14.14
CA LEU A 54 -5.65 -11.41 15.30
C LEU A 54 -5.18 -10.02 14.86
N ASP A 55 -5.24 -9.08 15.80
CA ASP A 55 -4.69 -7.74 15.64
C ASP A 55 -3.16 -7.76 15.79
N ALA A 56 -2.45 -7.49 14.69
CA ALA A 56 -1.01 -7.49 14.63
C ALA A 56 -0.38 -6.36 15.45
N GLU A 57 -1.02 -5.20 15.56
CA GLU A 57 -0.50 -4.08 16.37
C GLU A 57 -0.60 -4.42 17.86
N ALA A 58 -1.74 -4.94 18.31
CA ALA A 58 -1.89 -5.39 19.70
C ALA A 58 -0.91 -6.51 20.06
N LEU A 59 -0.62 -7.42 19.12
CA LEU A 59 0.41 -8.44 19.30
C LEU A 59 1.82 -7.84 19.36
N ALA A 60 2.12 -6.83 18.55
CA ALA A 60 3.41 -6.14 18.55
C ALA A 60 3.64 -5.38 19.87
N GLU A 61 2.66 -4.57 20.29
CA GLU A 61 2.69 -3.80 21.54
C GLU A 61 2.82 -4.73 22.76
N GLY A 62 2.15 -5.88 22.75
CA GLY A 62 2.27 -6.90 23.78
C GLY A 62 3.59 -7.70 23.75
N GLY A 63 4.52 -7.41 22.83
CA GLY A 63 5.78 -8.12 22.69
C GLY A 63 5.63 -9.59 22.24
N ARG A 64 4.52 -9.91 21.56
CA ARG A 64 4.15 -11.28 21.14
C ARG A 64 4.57 -11.59 19.71
N ILE A 65 4.95 -10.58 18.92
CA ILE A 65 5.67 -10.78 17.66
C ILE A 65 7.16 -11.00 18.00
N LYS A 66 7.55 -12.28 18.14
CA LYS A 66 8.93 -12.69 18.46
C LYS A 66 9.54 -13.44 17.30
N GLY A 67 10.72 -13.02 16.85
CA GLY A 67 11.49 -13.70 15.80
C GLY A 67 12.30 -12.74 14.94
N SER A 68 13.24 -13.32 14.19
CA SER A 68 13.92 -12.65 13.09
C SER A 68 13.03 -12.82 11.85
N PHE A 69 12.48 -11.72 11.33
CA PHE A 69 11.74 -11.69 10.06
C PHE A 69 12.47 -10.86 8.98
N PRO A 70 13.80 -10.91 8.80
CA PRO A 70 14.45 -10.01 7.86
C PRO A 70 14.04 -10.42 6.44
N GLY A 71 13.39 -9.50 5.71
CA GLY A 71 13.20 -9.60 4.27
C GLY A 71 12.18 -10.62 3.77
N ASN A 72 11.33 -11.18 4.62
CA ASN A 72 10.27 -12.11 4.20
C ASN A 72 8.92 -11.44 3.94
N ASN A 73 8.75 -10.16 4.31
CA ASN A 73 7.54 -9.39 4.06
C ASN A 73 7.87 -8.17 3.19
N THR A 74 7.01 -7.86 2.22
CA THR A 74 7.22 -6.80 1.23
C THR A 74 5.86 -6.37 0.66
N THR A 75 5.56 -5.08 0.71
CA THR A 75 4.52 -4.49 -0.14
C THR A 75 5.17 -3.75 -1.29
N LEU A 76 4.96 -4.23 -2.52
CA LEU A 76 5.46 -3.57 -3.72
C LEU A 76 4.34 -2.81 -4.39
N VAL A 77 4.55 -1.53 -4.67
CA VAL A 77 3.58 -0.69 -5.37
C VAL A 77 4.21 -0.12 -6.64
N LEU A 78 3.47 -0.21 -7.74
CA LEU A 78 3.77 0.49 -8.99
C LEU A 78 2.66 1.50 -9.27
N PHE A 79 3.04 2.75 -9.42
CA PHE A 79 2.18 3.83 -9.89
C PHE A 79 2.56 4.25 -11.31
N VAL A 80 1.57 4.31 -12.19
CA VAL A 80 1.71 4.69 -13.59
C VAL A 80 0.70 5.78 -13.91
N THR A 81 1.14 6.83 -14.60
CA THR A 81 0.26 7.90 -15.08
C THR A 81 0.71 8.40 -16.45
N ASP A 82 -0.17 9.06 -17.20
CA ASP A 82 0.18 9.85 -18.39
C ASP A 82 0.23 11.36 -18.09
N VAL A 83 0.06 11.79 -16.83
CA VAL A 83 0.25 13.17 -16.41
C VAL A 83 1.72 13.57 -16.56
N PRO A 84 2.06 14.67 -17.26
CA PRO A 84 3.43 15.20 -17.33
C PRO A 84 3.96 15.53 -15.93
N LEU A 85 5.04 14.88 -15.50
CA LEU A 85 5.61 15.05 -14.16
C LEU A 85 7.12 14.98 -14.19
N SER A 86 7.76 15.97 -13.57
CA SER A 86 9.19 15.89 -13.27
C SER A 86 9.49 14.75 -12.28
N LYS A 87 10.74 14.30 -12.26
CA LYS A 87 11.24 13.32 -11.27
C LYS A 87 10.93 13.70 -9.81
N GLY A 88 10.95 15.00 -9.50
CA GLY A 88 10.59 15.52 -8.18
C GLY A 88 9.10 15.35 -7.85
N GLY A 89 8.23 15.60 -8.83
CA GLY A 89 6.79 15.37 -8.73
C GLY A 89 6.45 13.89 -8.53
N LEU A 90 7.05 13.00 -9.33
CA LEU A 90 6.90 11.55 -9.17
C LEU A 90 7.34 11.08 -7.78
N LYS A 91 8.49 11.57 -7.28
CA LYS A 91 8.92 11.28 -5.90
C LYS A 91 7.90 11.74 -4.86
N ARG A 92 7.26 12.89 -5.05
CA ARG A 92 6.23 13.38 -4.12
C ARG A 92 4.98 12.49 -4.14
N VAL A 93 4.56 12.04 -5.31
CA VAL A 93 3.46 11.08 -5.45
C VAL A 93 3.81 9.74 -4.79
N ALA A 94 5.05 9.25 -4.97
CA ALA A 94 5.52 8.04 -4.31
C ALA A 94 5.46 8.12 -2.77
N ILE A 95 5.78 9.28 -2.18
CA ILE A 95 5.64 9.51 -0.74
C ILE A 95 4.17 9.36 -0.31
N ALA A 96 3.23 9.98 -1.04
CA ALA A 96 1.80 9.88 -0.70
C ALA A 96 1.23 8.46 -0.87
N ILE A 97 1.82 7.64 -1.75
CA ILE A 97 1.48 6.23 -1.89
C ILE A 97 1.84 5.44 -0.62
N HIS A 98 2.96 5.74 0.03
CA HIS A 98 3.30 5.15 1.33
C HIS A 98 2.24 5.48 2.39
N ASP A 99 1.67 6.69 2.39
CA ASP A 99 0.54 7.02 3.28
C ASP A 99 -0.69 6.15 2.96
N GLY A 100 -0.89 5.78 1.70
CA GLY A 100 -1.93 4.84 1.27
C GLY A 100 -1.72 3.45 1.86
N ILE A 101 -0.47 2.95 1.86
CA ILE A 101 -0.09 1.69 2.51
C ILE A 101 -0.41 1.76 4.00
N ALA A 102 0.09 2.77 4.70
CA ALA A 102 -0.08 2.92 6.16
C ALA A 102 -1.55 3.06 6.60
N ARG A 103 -2.44 3.58 5.73
CA ARG A 103 -3.88 3.66 6.03
C ARG A 103 -4.58 2.31 6.00
N CYS A 104 -4.07 1.32 5.28
CA CYS A 104 -4.75 0.05 5.06
C CYS A 104 -3.92 -1.20 5.41
N ILE A 105 -2.67 -1.04 5.81
CA ILE A 105 -1.80 -2.11 6.32
C ILE A 105 -1.29 -1.70 7.71
N ARG A 106 -1.58 -2.52 8.72
CA ARG A 106 -1.34 -2.18 10.14
C ARG A 106 -0.75 -3.36 10.93
N PRO A 107 0.48 -3.26 11.46
CA PRO A 107 1.45 -2.21 11.15
C PRO A 107 1.99 -2.37 9.71
N SER A 108 2.45 -1.27 9.11
CA SER A 108 3.26 -1.26 7.88
C SER A 108 4.63 -0.63 8.16
N HIS A 109 5.54 -0.67 7.20
CA HIS A 109 6.86 -0.02 7.30
C HIS A 109 7.64 -0.46 8.54
N THR A 110 7.44 -1.71 8.97
CA THR A 110 8.21 -2.26 10.08
C THR A 110 9.64 -2.53 9.63
N PRO A 111 10.61 -2.71 10.56
CA PRO A 111 11.95 -3.17 10.21
C PRO A 111 12.00 -4.54 9.50
N PHE A 112 10.86 -5.23 9.42
CA PHE A 112 10.70 -6.53 8.79
C PHE A 112 9.99 -6.47 7.43
N ASP A 113 9.56 -5.27 7.01
CA ASP A 113 8.94 -5.03 5.72
C ASP A 113 9.93 -4.37 4.75
N GLY A 114 9.97 -4.89 3.53
CA GLY A 114 10.66 -4.26 2.40
C GLY A 114 9.73 -3.41 1.55
N ASP A 115 8.94 -2.50 2.15
CA ASP A 115 7.95 -1.73 1.39
C ASP A 115 8.62 -0.79 0.38
N VAL A 116 8.25 -0.91 -0.90
CA VAL A 116 8.85 -0.16 -2.01
C VAL A 116 7.79 0.34 -2.96
N VAL A 117 7.91 1.61 -3.33
CA VAL A 117 7.07 2.28 -4.33
C VAL A 117 7.90 2.68 -5.55
N PHE A 118 7.46 2.26 -6.72
CA PHE A 118 7.91 2.77 -8.01
C PHE A 118 6.83 3.69 -8.59
N SER A 119 7.24 4.84 -9.14
CA SER A 119 6.33 5.77 -9.80
C SER A 119 6.91 6.19 -11.14
N CYS A 120 6.10 6.17 -12.19
CA CYS A 120 6.49 6.63 -13.51
C CYS A 120 5.36 7.44 -14.19
N SER A 121 5.77 8.37 -15.03
CA SER A 121 4.91 9.01 -16.02
C SER A 121 5.26 8.46 -17.40
N LEU A 122 4.24 8.24 -18.23
CA LEU A 122 4.35 7.86 -19.63
C LEU A 122 4.47 9.08 -20.56
N SER A 123 4.34 10.29 -20.02
CA SER A 123 4.52 11.53 -20.78
C SER A 123 5.99 11.77 -21.11
N GLU A 124 6.26 12.24 -22.32
CA GLU A 124 7.58 12.75 -22.72
C GLU A 124 7.84 14.17 -22.16
N ASP A 125 6.79 14.88 -21.77
CA ASP A 125 6.85 16.21 -21.18
C ASP A 125 7.02 16.14 -19.65
N GLU A 126 7.72 17.14 -19.10
CA GLU A 126 7.81 17.32 -17.65
C GLU A 126 7.06 18.58 -17.20
N SER A 127 6.24 18.45 -16.15
CA SER A 127 5.69 19.58 -15.41
C SER A 127 6.23 19.64 -13.98
N ARG A 128 6.32 20.87 -13.46
CA ARG A 128 6.64 21.18 -12.05
C ARG A 128 5.49 21.89 -11.35
N ASP A 129 4.27 21.76 -11.88
CA ASP A 129 3.09 22.32 -11.24
C ASP A 129 2.75 21.56 -9.94
N ASP A 130 2.99 22.20 -8.81
CA ASP A 130 2.73 21.65 -7.49
C ASP A 130 1.25 21.32 -7.26
N TYR A 131 0.33 22.05 -7.91
CA TYR A 131 -1.11 21.78 -7.78
C TYR A 131 -1.49 20.45 -8.43
N THR A 132 -0.98 20.18 -9.64
CA THR A 132 -1.13 18.88 -10.32
C THR A 132 -0.49 17.76 -9.51
N VAL A 133 0.72 17.97 -8.98
CA VAL A 133 1.40 16.98 -8.10
C VAL A 133 0.55 16.67 -6.87
N MET A 134 0.00 17.68 -6.20
CA MET A 134 -0.86 17.51 -5.03
C MET A 134 -2.12 16.71 -5.38
N ARG A 135 -2.84 17.07 -6.45
CA ARG A 135 -4.04 16.35 -6.89
C ARG A 135 -3.74 14.88 -7.16
N LEU A 136 -2.65 14.60 -7.88
CA LEU A 136 -2.28 13.24 -8.23
C LEU A 136 -1.81 12.43 -7.02
N ALA A 137 -1.10 13.06 -6.08
CA ALA A 137 -0.67 12.43 -4.83
C ALA A 137 -1.89 11.95 -3.99
N ILE A 138 -2.94 12.78 -3.88
CA ILE A 138 -4.19 12.41 -3.20
C ILE A 138 -4.86 11.22 -3.90
N VAL A 139 -4.98 11.27 -5.23
CA VAL A 139 -5.56 10.19 -6.02
C VAL A 139 -4.75 8.90 -5.87
N ALA A 140 -3.44 8.95 -6.02
CA ALA A 140 -2.55 7.81 -5.93
C ALA A 140 -2.65 7.15 -4.55
N SER A 141 -2.63 7.93 -3.46
CA SER A 141 -2.79 7.41 -2.10
C SER A 141 -4.11 6.65 -1.92
N ARG A 142 -5.23 7.22 -2.42
CA ARG A 142 -6.55 6.55 -2.41
C ARG A 142 -6.53 5.26 -3.23
N LEU A 143 -5.97 5.29 -4.45
CA LEU A 143 -5.90 4.12 -5.31
C LEU A 143 -5.05 3.00 -4.70
N THR A 144 -4.00 3.33 -3.95
CA THR A 144 -3.21 2.34 -3.20
C THR A 144 -4.07 1.59 -2.20
N VAL A 145 -4.91 2.29 -1.42
CA VAL A 145 -5.86 1.64 -0.50
C VAL A 145 -6.78 0.70 -1.28
N GLU A 146 -7.42 1.18 -2.35
CA GLU A 146 -8.33 0.35 -3.14
C GLU A 146 -7.65 -0.89 -3.73
N ALA A 147 -6.43 -0.75 -4.25
CA ALA A 147 -5.65 -1.85 -4.80
C ALA A 147 -5.28 -2.87 -3.71
N VAL A 148 -4.83 -2.42 -2.53
CA VAL A 148 -4.53 -3.31 -1.39
C VAL A 148 -5.76 -4.08 -0.94
N LEU A 149 -6.92 -3.40 -0.80
CA LEU A 149 -8.15 -4.08 -0.39
C LEU A 149 -8.60 -5.11 -1.44
N LYS A 150 -8.41 -4.84 -2.74
CA LYS A 150 -8.67 -5.82 -3.81
C LYS A 150 -7.69 -6.99 -3.79
N ALA A 151 -6.44 -6.77 -3.38
CA ALA A 151 -5.41 -7.79 -3.36
C ALA A 151 -5.69 -8.94 -2.38
N VAL A 152 -6.53 -8.72 -1.37
CA VAL A 152 -6.81 -9.70 -0.31
C VAL A 152 -8.25 -10.20 -0.26
N LYS A 153 -9.09 -9.75 -1.20
CA LYS A 153 -10.43 -10.31 -1.44
C LYS A 153 -10.33 -11.65 -2.14
#